data_AF-A0A2I1EQP9-F1
#
_entry.id   AF-A0A2I1EQP9-F1
#
_cell.length_a   1.000
_cell.length_b   1.000
_cell.length_c   1.000
_cell.angle_alpha   90.00
_cell.angle_beta   90.00
_cell.angle_gamma   90.00
#
_symmetry.space_group_name_H-M   'P 1'
#
loop_
_entity.id
_entity.type
_entity.pdbx_description
1 polymer ?
#
loop_
_entity_poly.entity_id
_entity_poly.type
_entity_poly.pdbx_seq_one_letter_code
_entity_poly.pdbx_strand_id
1 'polypeptide(L)'
;MGWNSSYPPKLDKLCDWNKCDLSSEAPGSVLSCGHGYHIECFEKLHEKCPHCYKYLCDGIRHNCKIFQNTLDMEFDNIEEDSNEDLEEQTNLQESNVDEAVSMDEDINNKLVEALKSLRLYQ
;
A
#
# COMPACT_ATOMS: atom_id res chain seq x y z
N MET A 1 -11.49 4.38 -15.11
CA MET A 1 -10.22 3.64 -14.95
C MET A 1 -9.48 4.28 -13.80
N GLY A 2 -9.14 3.53 -12.75
CA GLY A 2 -8.38 4.03 -11.60
C GLY A 2 -7.01 3.37 -11.57
N TRP A 3 -5.98 4.09 -11.15
CA TRP A 3 -4.62 3.59 -10.96
C TRP A 3 -4.12 4.04 -9.57
N ASN A 4 -3.30 3.21 -8.94
CA ASN A 4 -2.84 3.47 -7.55
C ASN A 4 -1.41 4.01 -7.46
N SER A 5 -0.66 4.05 -8.57
CA SER A 5 0.72 4.55 -8.57
C SER A 5 0.80 6.04 -8.88
N SER A 6 1.91 6.71 -8.53
CA SER A 6 2.16 8.10 -8.94
C SER A 6 2.36 8.30 -10.45
N TYR A 7 2.39 7.20 -11.23
CA TYR A 7 2.55 7.22 -12.68
C TYR A 7 1.20 6.90 -13.34
N PRO A 8 0.51 7.90 -13.93
CA PRO A 8 -0.75 7.65 -14.64
C PRO A 8 -0.49 6.80 -15.90
N PRO A 9 -1.46 5.95 -16.32
CA PRO A 9 -1.41 5.28 -17.61
C PRO A 9 -1.28 6.28 -18.76
N LYS A 10 -0.46 5.95 -19.76
CA LYS A 10 -0.31 6.75 -20.97
C LYS A 10 -1.57 6.68 -21.83
N LEU A 11 -2.00 7.85 -22.32
CA LEU A 11 -3.22 7.98 -23.14
C LEU A 11 -2.93 8.00 -24.65
N ASP A 12 -1.70 8.37 -25.01
CA ASP A 12 -1.24 8.57 -26.39
C ASP A 12 -0.69 7.28 -27.02
N LYS A 13 -0.36 6.27 -26.21
CA LYS A 13 0.17 5.00 -26.67
C LYS A 13 -0.18 3.86 -25.73
N LEU A 14 -0.17 2.65 -26.28
CA LEU A 14 -0.50 1.43 -25.54
C LEU A 14 0.51 1.12 -24.44
N CYS A 15 1.82 1.24 -24.69
CA CYS A 15 2.82 0.73 -23.77
C CYS A 15 3.34 1.78 -22.77
N ASP A 16 3.10 1.50 -21.49
CA ASP A 16 3.58 2.29 -20.36
C ASP A 16 5.07 2.09 -20.07
N TRP A 17 5.70 1.03 -20.60
CA TRP A 17 7.11 0.80 -20.37
C TRP A 17 8.00 1.83 -21.08
N ASN A 18 8.85 2.51 -20.31
CA ASN A 18 9.73 3.56 -20.84
C ASN A 18 10.81 3.05 -21.81
N LYS A 19 11.10 1.74 -21.79
CA LYS A 19 12.06 1.11 -22.71
C LYS A 19 11.39 0.43 -23.90
N CYS A 20 10.10 0.68 -24.12
CA CYS A 20 9.37 0.16 -25.28
C CYS A 20 9.88 0.82 -26.57
N ASP A 21 10.29 -0.02 -27.51
CA ASP A 21 10.72 0.31 -28.87
C ASP A 21 9.77 -0.24 -29.95
N LEU A 22 8.73 -0.98 -29.54
CA LEU A 22 7.72 -1.54 -30.43
C LEU A 22 6.74 -0.47 -30.95
N SER A 23 6.26 -0.69 -32.18
CA SER A 23 5.18 0.09 -32.81
C SER A 23 3.87 -0.03 -32.03
N SER A 24 3.03 1.01 -32.08
CA SER A 24 1.68 1.00 -31.48
C SER A 24 0.75 -0.09 -32.03
N GLU A 25 1.05 -0.62 -33.23
CA GLU A 25 0.31 -1.73 -33.85
C GLU A 25 0.70 -3.10 -33.29
N ALA A 26 1.76 -3.19 -32.48
CA ALA A 26 2.18 -4.44 -31.87
C ALA A 26 1.12 -4.92 -30.87
N PRO A 27 0.91 -6.24 -30.74
CA PRO A 27 -0.12 -6.77 -29.86
C PRO A 27 0.19 -6.45 -28.40
N GLY A 28 -0.84 -6.10 -27.65
CA GLY A 28 -0.76 -5.79 -26.23
C GLY A 28 -2.13 -5.66 -25.60
N SER A 29 -2.14 -5.39 -24.30
CA SER A 29 -3.37 -5.26 -23.53
C SER A 29 -3.21 -4.25 -22.42
N VAL A 30 -4.34 -3.74 -21.96
CA VAL A 30 -4.45 -2.93 -20.74
C VAL A 30 -4.72 -3.87 -19.57
N LEU A 31 -3.89 -3.79 -18.53
CA LEU A 31 -4.04 -4.57 -17.31
C LEU A 31 -5.17 -4.00 -16.44
N SER A 32 -5.59 -4.77 -15.43
CA SER A 32 -6.62 -4.33 -14.47
C SER A 32 -6.25 -3.06 -13.70
N CYS A 33 -4.97 -2.74 -13.57
CA CYS A 33 -4.48 -1.52 -12.95
C CYS A 33 -4.53 -0.27 -13.87
N GLY A 34 -5.01 -0.44 -15.10
CA GLY A 34 -5.13 0.61 -16.10
C GLY A 34 -3.89 0.84 -16.97
N HIS A 35 -2.72 0.31 -16.59
CA HIS A 35 -1.51 0.41 -17.42
C HIS A 35 -1.54 -0.59 -18.57
N GLY A 36 -1.11 -0.15 -19.76
CA GLY A 36 -1.00 -0.97 -20.96
C GLY A 36 0.43 -1.40 -21.27
N TYR A 37 0.56 -2.59 -21.84
CA TYR A 37 1.84 -3.14 -22.29
C TYR A 37 1.66 -3.98 -23.55
N HIS A 38 2.62 -3.90 -24.48
CA HIS A 38 2.76 -4.94 -25.50
C HIS A 38 3.07 -6.28 -24.84
N ILE A 39 2.62 -7.38 -25.43
CA ILE A 39 2.83 -8.74 -24.90
C ILE A 39 4.32 -8.97 -24.63
N GLU A 40 5.18 -8.71 -25.62
CA GLU A 40 6.64 -8.85 -25.48
C GLU A 40 7.25 -7.92 -24.41
N CYS A 41 6.72 -6.71 -24.27
CA CYS A 41 7.18 -5.78 -23.24
C CYS A 41 6.79 -6.28 -21.84
N PHE A 42 5.59 -6.85 -21.71
CA PHE A 42 5.08 -7.36 -20.44
C PHE A 42 5.83 -8.62 -20.00
N GLU A 43 6.18 -9.51 -20.93
CA GLU A 43 7.05 -10.66 -20.69
C GLU A 43 8.44 -10.22 -20.18
N LYS A 44 9.05 -9.20 -20.79
CA LYS A 44 10.33 -8.61 -20.33
C LYS A 44 10.23 -7.97 -18.94
N LEU A 45 9.03 -7.60 -18.51
CA LEU A 45 8.73 -7.09 -17.17
C LEU A 45 8.32 -8.19 -16.18
N HIS A 46 8.47 -9.46 -16.57
CA HIS A 46 8.05 -10.63 -15.78
C HIS A 46 6.58 -10.57 -15.38
N GLU A 47 5.73 -10.12 -16.30
CA GLU A 47 4.27 -10.08 -16.15
C GLU A 47 3.81 -9.25 -14.94
N LYS A 48 4.59 -8.22 -14.58
CA LYS A 48 4.28 -7.28 -13.50
C LYS A 48 4.22 -5.87 -14.06
N CYS A 49 3.22 -5.11 -13.64
CA CYS A 49 3.23 -3.66 -13.86
C CYS A 49 4.33 -3.02 -12.98
N PRO A 50 5.42 -2.47 -13.53
CA PRO A 50 6.51 -1.89 -12.74
C PRO A 50 6.06 -0.70 -11.88
N HIS A 51 5.10 0.10 -12.36
CA HIS A 51 4.60 1.27 -11.62
C HIS A 51 3.82 0.85 -10.38
N CYS A 52 2.88 -0.09 -10.53
CA CYS A 52 2.11 -0.63 -9.41
C CYS A 52 2.97 -1.47 -8.47
N TYR A 53 3.91 -2.26 -9.02
CA TYR A 53 4.84 -3.05 -8.20
C TYR A 53 5.69 -2.15 -7.30
N LYS A 54 6.27 -1.08 -7.87
CA LYS A 54 7.01 -0.09 -7.09
C LYS A 54 6.14 0.57 -6.02
N TYR A 55 4.94 1.01 -6.38
CA TYR A 55 3.99 1.61 -5.44
C TYR A 55 3.70 0.66 -4.25
N LEU A 56 3.42 -0.62 -4.53
CA LEU A 56 3.17 -1.62 -3.49
C LEU A 56 4.40 -1.82 -2.59
N CYS A 57 5.59 -1.99 -3.16
CA CYS A 57 6.81 -2.16 -2.39
C CYS A 57 7.12 -0.93 -1.51
N ASP A 58 6.92 0.28 -2.05
CA ASP A 58 7.14 1.52 -1.31
C ASP A 58 6.12 1.67 -0.17
N GLY A 59 4.85 1.36 -0.42
CA GLY A 59 3.80 1.36 0.60
C GLY A 59 4.07 0.36 1.73
N ILE A 60 4.43 -0.89 1.39
CA ILE A 60 4.81 -1.91 2.39
C ILE A 60 5.97 -1.40 3.24
N ARG A 61 7.04 -0.90 2.60
CA ARG A 61 8.22 -0.39 3.32
C ARG A 61 7.88 0.78 4.23
N HIS A 62 7.03 1.69 3.76
CA HIS A 62 6.57 2.84 4.55
C HIS A 62 5.77 2.37 5.78
N ASN A 63 4.79 1.49 5.57
CA ASN A 63 3.94 0.98 6.65
C ASN A 63 4.75 0.17 7.68
N CYS A 64 5.68 -0.67 7.23
CA CYS A 64 6.59 -1.39 8.15
C CYS A 64 7.45 -0.43 8.98
N LYS A 65 7.92 0.67 8.38
CA LYS A 65 8.70 1.68 9.11
C LYS A 65 7.85 2.38 10.17
N ILE A 66 6.63 2.78 9.82
CA ILE A 66 5.69 3.39 10.79
C ILE A 66 5.41 2.40 11.92
N PHE A 67 5.07 1.16 11.59
CA PHE A 67 4.79 0.13 12.56
C PHE A 67 5.97 -0.13 13.50
N GLN A 68 7.19 -0.25 12.97
CA GLN A 68 8.39 -0.42 13.79
C GLN A 68 8.62 0.79 14.70
N ASN A 69 8.49 2.02 14.17
CA ASN A 69 8.62 3.23 14.97
C ASN A 69 7.59 3.25 16.12
N THR A 70 6.36 2.81 15.89
CA THR A 70 5.33 2.70 16.93
C THR A 70 5.70 1.69 18.01
N LEU A 71 6.28 0.54 17.64
CA LEU A 71 6.75 -0.45 18.61
C LEU A 71 7.96 0.03 19.41
N ASP A 72 8.81 0.85 18.81
CA ASP A 72 10.03 1.37 19.44
C ASP A 72 9.75 2.58 20.36
N MET A 73 8.55 3.17 20.31
CA MET A 73 8.14 4.22 21.25
C MET A 73 7.93 3.61 22.65
N GLU A 74 8.64 4.12 23.65
CA GLU A 74 8.38 3.77 25.06
C GLU A 74 6.97 4.21 25.46
N PHE A 75 6.21 3.30 26.07
CA PHE A 75 4.85 3.55 26.57
C PHE A 75 4.79 4.63 27.67
N ASP A 76 5.93 5.06 28.19
CA ASP A 76 6.05 5.94 29.36
C ASP A 76 5.82 7.44 29.07
N ASN A 77 5.59 7.84 27.80
CA ASN A 77 5.26 9.23 27.42
C ASN A 77 3.80 9.43 27.01
N ILE A 78 2.91 8.46 27.28
CA ILE A 78 1.47 8.70 27.12
C ILE A 78 0.99 9.47 28.37
N GLU A 79 1.26 10.77 28.41
CA GLU A 79 0.43 11.67 29.21
C GLU A 79 -0.99 11.56 28.64
N GLU A 80 -1.93 11.07 29.46
CA GLU A 80 -3.37 11.11 29.16
C GLU A 80 -3.85 12.57 29.12
N ASP A 81 -3.54 13.30 28.07
CA ASP A 81 -4.19 14.55 27.65
C ASP A 81 -3.54 14.94 26.31
N SER A 82 -4.22 15.28 25.22
CA SER A 82 -5.56 15.76 25.02
C SER A 82 -5.79 15.74 23.50
N ASN A 83 -7.03 15.86 23.05
CA ASN A 83 -7.45 16.10 21.66
C ASN A 83 -6.53 17.02 20.83
N GLU A 84 -5.47 16.47 20.22
CA GLU A 84 -4.79 17.07 19.07
C GLU A 84 -4.87 16.08 17.92
N ASP A 85 -6.06 16.07 17.34
CA ASP A 85 -6.30 16.12 15.90
C ASP A 85 -5.09 15.77 15.03
N LEU A 86 -4.98 14.49 14.68
CA LEU A 86 -4.11 14.01 13.60
C LEU A 86 -4.69 14.35 12.20
N GLU A 87 -5.45 15.44 12.07
CA GLU A 87 -5.84 16.08 10.80
C GLU A 87 -4.63 16.75 10.12
N GLU A 88 -3.63 15.95 9.74
CA GLU A 88 -2.77 16.30 8.61
C GLU A 88 -2.41 15.05 7.79
N GLN A 89 -3.37 14.15 7.59
CA GLN A 89 -3.36 13.19 6.48
C GLN A 89 -4.38 13.62 5.43
N THR A 90 -4.05 14.69 4.69
CA THR A 90 -4.93 15.22 3.65
C THR A 90 -5.10 14.22 2.50
N ASN A 91 -6.37 13.89 2.26
CA ASN A 91 -6.99 13.29 1.07
C ASN A 91 -6.91 11.77 0.88
N LEU A 92 -7.51 11.02 1.81
CA LEU A 92 -8.29 9.84 1.42
C LEU A 92 -9.77 10.21 1.57
N GLN A 93 -10.48 10.26 0.45
CA GLN A 93 -11.94 10.42 0.45
C GLN A 93 -12.56 9.30 1.31
N GLU A 94 -13.05 9.68 2.48
CA GLU A 94 -13.93 8.86 3.30
C GLU A 94 -15.23 8.57 2.53
N SER A 95 -15.43 7.30 2.16
CA SER A 95 -16.77 6.76 2.04
C SER A 95 -17.23 6.35 3.44
N ASN A 96 -18.14 7.13 4.01
CA ASN A 96 -18.84 6.89 5.28
C ASN A 96 -19.05 5.40 5.59
N VAL A 97 -18.41 4.92 6.66
CA VAL A 97 -18.86 3.76 7.42
C VAL A 97 -18.70 4.12 8.90
N ASP A 98 -19.72 4.77 9.44
CA ASP A 98 -19.98 4.84 10.88
C ASP A 98 -20.19 3.41 11.38
N GLU A 99 -19.12 2.75 11.80
CA GLU A 99 -19.22 1.51 12.56
C GLU A 99 -18.09 1.55 13.60
N ALA A 100 -18.43 2.09 14.78
CA ALA A 100 -17.58 2.04 15.95
C ALA A 100 -17.23 0.58 16.23
N VAL A 101 -16.03 0.18 15.82
CA VAL A 101 -15.49 -1.16 16.06
C VAL A 101 -15.29 -1.29 17.57
N SER A 102 -16.23 -1.95 18.23
CA SER A 102 -16.05 -2.43 19.60
C SER A 102 -14.80 -3.29 19.60
N MET A 103 -13.74 -2.78 20.22
CA MET A 103 -12.43 -3.42 20.25
C MET A 103 -12.58 -4.71 21.06
N ASP A 104 -12.68 -5.82 20.36
CA ASP A 104 -12.96 -7.14 20.93
C ASP A 104 -11.79 -7.52 21.86
N GLU A 105 -12.07 -7.57 23.17
CA GLU A 105 -11.15 -8.00 24.23
C GLU A 105 -10.46 -9.34 23.89
N ASP A 106 -11.11 -10.18 23.08
CA ASP A 106 -10.58 -11.46 22.60
C ASP A 106 -9.33 -11.31 21.71
N ILE A 107 -9.25 -10.26 20.89
CA ILE A 107 -8.09 -10.06 19.99
C ILE A 107 -6.87 -9.65 20.81
N ASN A 108 -7.06 -8.78 21.81
CA ASN A 108 -5.95 -8.33 22.65
C ASN A 108 -5.40 -9.50 23.50
N ASN A 109 -6.29 -10.36 24.02
CA ASN A 109 -5.90 -11.58 24.74
C ASN A 109 -5.13 -12.56 23.84
N LYS A 110 -5.54 -12.73 22.58
CA LYS A 110 -4.82 -13.58 21.61
C LYS A 110 -3.43 -13.05 21.29
N LEU A 111 -3.27 -11.73 21.19
CA LEU A 111 -1.98 -11.09 20.97
C LEU A 111 -1.04 -11.33 22.17
N VAL A 112 -1.54 -11.14 23.40
CA VAL A 112 -0.77 -11.38 24.62
C VAL A 112 -0.29 -12.83 24.72
N GLU A 113 -1.15 -13.81 24.41
CA GLU A 113 -0.78 -15.23 24.45
C GLU A 113 0.25 -15.61 23.36
N ALA A 114 0.16 -15.00 22.18
CA ALA A 114 1.16 -15.17 21.13
C ALA A 114 2.53 -14.59 21.54
N LEU A 115 2.55 -13.42 22.17
CA LEU A 115 3.79 -12.79 22.64
C LEU A 115 4.45 -13.58 23.78
N LYS A 116 3.66 -14.14 24.71
CA LYS A 116 4.16 -15.07 25.74
C LYS A 116 4.75 -16.34 25.12
N SER A 117 4.10 -16.90 24.12
CA SER A 117 4.57 -18.11 23.41
C SER A 117 5.91 -17.88 22.72
N LEU A 118 6.18 -16.65 22.27
CA LEU A 118 7.43 -16.23 21.65
C LEU A 118 8.50 -15.74 22.65
N ARG A 119 8.18 -15.73 23.96
CA ARG A 119 9.02 -15.15 25.04
C ARG A 119 9.40 -13.68 24.79
N LEU A 120 8.54 -12.94 24.09
CA LEU A 120 8.71 -11.51 23.80
C LEU A 120 8.03 -10.63 24.85
N TYR A 121 7.34 -11.25 25.81
CA TYR A 121 6.65 -10.61 26.94
C TYR A 121 7.10 -11.32 28.22
N GLN A 122 7.69 -10.58 29.17
CA GLN A 122 8.08 -11.07 30.51
C GLN A 122 7.15 -10.50 31.57
#